data_AF-A0A950E123-F1
#
_entry.id   AF-A0A950E123-F1
#
_cell.length_a   1.000
_cell.length_b   1.000
_cell.length_c   1.000
_cell.angle_alpha   90.00
_cell.angle_beta   90.00
_cell.angle_gamma   90.00
#
_symmetry.space_group_name_H-M   'P 1'
#
loop_
_entity.id
_entity.type
_entity.pdbx_description
1 polymer ?
#
loop_
_entity_poly.entity_id
_entity_poly.type
_entity_poly.pdbx_seq_one_letter_code
_entity_poly.pdbx_strand_id
1 'polypeptide(L)'
;INHFAYFVDSREELLRAADVFLNQDVAIEFGPGRHGMGEQDYLYVRDPSGMRVEINAGGYRNYEPDWEPVRFEPQQGSNVFYKNLAMPPSMFESFPLVEAPPDDERSAQDKTGLFV
;
A
#
# COMPACT_ATOMS: atom_id res chain seq x y z
N ILE A 1 -3.50 6.31 -11.43
CA ILE A 1 -2.26 5.99 -10.67
C ILE A 1 -2.65 5.72 -9.22
N ASN A 2 -2.26 4.63 -8.58
CA ASN A 2 -2.66 4.39 -7.18
C ASN A 2 -1.84 5.24 -6.20
N HIS A 3 -0.50 5.25 -6.34
CA HIS A 3 0.41 6.11 -5.58
C HIS A 3 1.76 6.25 -6.29
N PHE A 4 2.55 7.24 -5.88
CA PHE A 4 4.00 7.26 -6.08
C PHE A 4 4.70 6.83 -4.81
N ALA A 5 5.78 6.06 -4.93
CA ALA A 5 6.53 5.54 -3.80
C ALA A 5 7.94 6.12 -3.72
N TYR A 6 8.36 6.50 -2.52
CA TYR A 6 9.73 6.91 -2.21
C TYR A 6 10.33 5.97 -1.17
N PHE A 7 11.51 5.46 -1.49
CA PHE A 7 12.25 4.56 -0.61
C PHE A 7 13.14 5.35 0.35
N VAL A 8 13.12 4.95 1.62
CA VAL A 8 14.04 5.42 2.67
C VAL A 8 14.82 4.25 3.26
N ASP A 9 15.99 4.52 3.85
CA ASP A 9 16.97 3.48 4.15
C ASP A 9 16.57 2.59 5.33
N SER A 10 15.71 3.09 6.22
CA SER A 10 15.28 2.35 7.41
C SER A 10 13.83 2.63 7.81
N ARG A 11 13.26 1.71 8.58
CA ARG A 11 11.96 1.91 9.22
C ARG A 11 11.97 3.12 10.14
N GLU A 12 13.11 3.46 10.76
CA GLU A 12 13.24 4.64 11.62
C GLU A 12 13.09 5.94 10.81
N GLU A 13 13.62 6.00 9.59
CA GLU A 13 13.41 7.15 8.70
C GLU A 13 11.96 7.28 8.24
N LEU A 14 11.28 6.15 8.01
CA LEU A 14 9.84 6.13 7.72
C LEU A 14 9.02 6.66 8.90
N LEU A 15 9.35 6.25 10.13
CA LEU A 15 8.70 6.78 11.34
C LEU A 15 8.98 8.29 11.52
N ARG A 16 10.22 8.73 11.24
CA ARG A 16 10.54 10.16 11.21
C ARG A 16 9.73 10.93 10.18
N ALA A 17 9.48 10.34 9.00
CA ALA A 17 8.61 10.95 8.00
C ALA A 17 7.17 11.11 8.53
N ALA A 18 6.64 10.11 9.24
CA ALA A 18 5.34 10.21 9.91
C ALA A 18 5.30 11.39 10.91
N ASP A 19 6.33 11.55 11.74
CA ASP A 19 6.43 12.68 12.67
C ASP A 19 6.45 14.02 11.93
N VAL A 20 7.18 14.13 10.81
CA VAL A 20 7.21 15.35 9.99
C VAL A 20 5.83 15.67 9.41
N PHE A 21 5.12 14.67 8.87
CA PHE A 21 3.77 14.87 8.33
C PHE A 21 2.79 15.34 9.40
N LEU A 22 2.79 14.69 10.57
CA LEU A 22 1.92 15.08 11.68
C LEU A 22 2.23 16.50 12.19
N ASN A 23 3.51 16.88 12.27
CA ASN A 23 3.92 18.24 12.66
C ASN A 23 3.54 19.31 11.62
N GLN A 24 3.14 18.92 10.41
CA GLN A 24 2.71 19.81 9.33
C GLN A 24 1.21 19.67 9.03
N ASP A 25 0.44 19.05 9.94
CA ASP A 25 -0.99 18.80 9.80
C ASP A 25 -1.37 18.00 8.53
N VAL A 26 -0.44 17.18 8.02
CA VAL A 26 -0.70 16.25 6.91
C VAL A 26 -1.29 14.97 7.49
N ALA A 27 -2.51 14.65 7.08
CA ALA A 27 -3.19 13.45 7.51
C ALA A 27 -2.51 12.18 6.96
N ILE A 28 -2.22 11.24 7.86
CA ILE A 28 -1.83 9.88 7.48
C ILE A 28 -3.07 9.14 6.99
N GLU A 29 -3.03 8.66 5.76
CA GLU A 29 -4.13 7.90 5.17
C GLU A 29 -4.12 6.45 5.65
N PHE A 30 -2.92 5.83 5.70
CA PHE A 30 -2.76 4.47 6.19
C PHE A 30 -1.32 4.18 6.62
N GLY A 31 -1.15 3.35 7.66
CA GLY A 31 0.15 3.05 8.28
C GLY A 31 0.48 3.97 9.47
N PRO A 32 1.74 3.96 9.97
CA PRO A 32 2.86 3.11 9.54
C PRO A 32 2.57 1.62 9.72
N GLY A 33 2.92 0.81 8.73
CA GLY A 33 2.64 -0.62 8.74
C GLY A 33 3.75 -1.44 8.11
N ARG A 34 3.45 -2.72 7.87
CA ARG A 34 4.27 -3.64 7.08
C ARG A 34 3.35 -4.43 6.15
N HIS A 35 3.73 -4.50 4.88
CA HIS A 35 3.02 -5.29 3.88
C HIS A 35 3.10 -6.77 4.24
N GLY A 36 1.99 -7.49 4.10
CA GLY A 36 1.96 -8.94 4.31
C GLY A 36 2.81 -9.68 3.28
N MET A 37 2.67 -9.30 2.00
CA MET A 37 3.51 -9.76 0.90
C MET A 37 4.65 -8.77 0.67
N GLY A 38 5.88 -9.25 0.43
CA GLY A 38 7.04 -8.38 0.20
C GLY A 38 7.73 -7.87 1.46
N GLU A 39 7.06 -7.97 2.63
CA GLU A 39 7.56 -7.58 3.96
C GLU A 39 8.11 -6.15 4.06
N GLN A 40 7.76 -5.29 3.10
CA GLN A 40 8.20 -3.90 3.05
C GLN A 40 7.36 -3.06 4.04
N ASP A 41 8.03 -2.16 4.76
CA ASP A 41 7.36 -1.20 5.63
C ASP A 41 6.74 -0.08 4.79
N TYR A 42 5.56 0.41 5.18
CA TYR A 42 4.81 1.43 4.43
C TYR A 42 4.25 2.53 5.32
N LEU A 43 4.07 3.70 4.72
CA LEU A 43 3.32 4.84 5.24
C LEU A 43 2.68 5.58 4.06
N TYR A 44 1.36 5.75 4.09
CA TYR A 44 0.61 6.44 3.03
C TYR A 44 0.08 7.78 3.52
N VAL A 45 0.32 8.81 2.72
CA VAL A 45 -0.23 10.16 2.89
C VAL A 45 -0.80 10.64 1.55
N ARG A 46 -1.58 11.72 1.58
CA ARG A 46 -1.97 12.44 0.36
C ARG A 46 -1.34 13.81 0.30
N ASP A 47 -0.87 14.17 -0.88
CA ASP A 47 -0.42 15.53 -1.15
C ASP A 47 -1.64 16.47 -1.32
N PRO A 48 -1.43 17.80 -1.40
CA PRO A 48 -2.52 18.76 -1.56
C PRO A 48 -3.32 18.59 -2.86
N SER A 49 -2.79 17.90 -3.87
CA SER A 49 -3.54 17.59 -5.11
C SER A 49 -4.51 16.43 -4.92
N GLY A 50 -4.30 15.60 -3.90
CA GLY A 50 -5.03 14.36 -3.64
C GLY A 50 -4.30 13.11 -4.13
N MET A 51 -3.09 13.24 -4.68
CA MET A 51 -2.23 12.14 -5.07
C MET A 51 -1.72 11.42 -3.82
N ARG A 52 -1.83 10.09 -3.81
CA ARG A 52 -1.26 9.28 -2.74
C ARG A 52 0.24 9.13 -2.92
N VAL A 53 0.95 9.28 -1.81
CA VAL A 53 2.39 9.03 -1.71
C VAL A 53 2.63 7.95 -0.67
N GLU A 54 3.43 6.96 -1.05
CA GLU A 54 3.97 5.96 -0.13
C GLU A 54 5.40 6.35 0.25
N ILE A 55 5.70 6.36 1.54
CA ILE A 55 7.06 6.25 2.05
C ILE A 55 7.28 4.80 2.45
N ASN A 56 8.29 4.15 1.88
CA ASN A 56 8.54 2.74 2.12
C ASN A 56 9.99 2.46 2.50
N ALA A 57 10.21 1.36 3.24
CA ALA A 57 11.52 0.95 3.72
C ALA A 57 11.62 -0.58 3.81
N GLY A 58 12.84 -1.10 3.73
CA GLY A 58 13.09 -2.54 3.84
C GLY A 58 12.55 -3.34 2.65
N GLY A 59 11.96 -4.50 2.91
CA GLY A 59 11.62 -5.49 1.89
C GLY A 59 12.85 -6.14 1.25
N TYR A 60 12.63 -7.03 0.30
CA TYR A 60 13.69 -7.58 -0.53
C TYR A 60 13.87 -6.75 -1.79
N ARG A 61 15.12 -6.49 -2.17
CA ARG A 61 15.45 -5.99 -3.49
C ARG A 61 15.88 -7.16 -4.34
N ASN A 62 15.04 -7.54 -5.29
CA ASN A 62 15.33 -8.61 -6.23
C ASN A 62 16.32 -8.10 -7.29
N TYR A 63 17.53 -8.65 -7.30
CA TYR A 63 18.54 -8.43 -8.33
C TYR A 63 18.88 -9.71 -9.09
N GLU A 64 18.18 -10.81 -8.80
CA GLU A 64 18.39 -12.12 -9.39
C GLU A 64 17.61 -12.20 -10.72
N PRO A 65 18.30 -12.35 -11.87
CA PRO A 65 17.65 -12.29 -13.18
C PRO A 65 16.73 -13.48 -13.48
N ASP A 66 16.91 -14.58 -12.74
CA ASP A 66 16.18 -15.84 -12.87
C ASP A 66 15.28 -16.14 -11.66
N TRP A 67 14.98 -15.13 -10.83
CA TRP A 67 14.04 -15.32 -9.72
C TRP A 67 12.62 -15.56 -10.26
N GLU A 68 12.11 -16.78 -10.00
CA GLU A 68 10.72 -17.18 -10.21
C GLU A 68 9.71 -16.50 -9.26
N PRO A 69 8.60 -15.93 -9.77
CA PRO A 69 7.61 -15.25 -8.94
C PRO A 69 7.03 -16.14 -7.83
N VAL A 70 6.95 -15.59 -6.62
CA VAL A 70 6.21 -16.23 -5.52
C VAL A 70 4.73 -15.95 -5.72
N ARG A 71 3.94 -17.02 -5.86
CA ARG A 71 2.48 -16.92 -5.97
C ARG A 71 1.84 -16.89 -4.59
N PHE A 72 1.02 -15.88 -4.36
CA PHE A 72 0.20 -15.74 -3.16
C PHE A 72 -1.28 -15.85 -3.52
N GLU A 73 -2.04 -16.54 -2.68
CA GLU A 73 -3.49 -16.64 -2.72
C GLU A 73 -4.07 -15.85 -1.54
N PRO A 74 -5.20 -15.14 -1.68
CA PRO A 74 -5.74 -14.29 -0.62
C PRO A 74 -6.10 -15.04 0.66
N GLN A 75 -6.43 -16.33 0.55
CA GLN A 75 -6.68 -17.18 1.71
C GLN A 75 -5.43 -17.35 2.59
N GLN A 76 -4.23 -17.07 2.07
CA GLN A 76 -2.98 -17.24 2.79
C GLN A 76 -2.67 -16.09 3.76
N GLY A 77 -3.33 -14.94 3.66
CA GLY A 77 -3.13 -13.86 4.62
C GLY A 77 -3.57 -12.48 4.15
N SER A 78 -3.60 -11.55 5.10
CA SER A 78 -3.94 -10.15 4.83
C SER A 78 -2.82 -9.45 4.04
N ASN A 79 -3.20 -8.48 3.21
CA ASN A 79 -2.27 -7.50 2.61
C ASN A 79 -1.46 -6.74 3.67
N VAL A 80 -1.90 -6.77 4.93
CA VAL A 80 -1.25 -6.14 6.08
C VAL A 80 -0.68 -7.21 7.01
N PHE A 81 0.61 -7.08 7.36
CA PHE A 81 1.30 -8.01 8.25
C PHE A 81 0.65 -8.08 9.65
N TYR A 82 0.27 -6.93 10.20
CA TYR A 82 -0.43 -6.83 11.48
C TYR A 82 -1.92 -7.13 11.28
N LYS A 83 -2.32 -8.38 11.54
CA LYS A 83 -3.67 -8.90 11.28
C LYS A 83 -4.81 -8.24 12.08
N ASN A 84 -4.49 -7.33 13.01
CA ASN A 84 -5.45 -6.51 13.74
C ASN A 84 -5.80 -5.19 13.03
N LEU A 85 -5.17 -4.89 11.88
CA LEU A 85 -5.44 -3.72 11.06
C LEU A 85 -6.16 -4.13 9.78
N ALA A 86 -7.26 -3.44 9.47
CA ALA A 86 -7.95 -3.55 8.19
C ALA A 86 -7.48 -2.43 7.25
N MET A 87 -7.22 -2.77 6.00
CA MET A 87 -6.91 -1.78 4.96
C MET A 87 -8.15 -0.94 4.64
N PRO A 88 -8.07 0.40 4.66
CA PRO A 88 -9.24 1.23 4.39
C PRO A 88 -9.65 1.15 2.91
N PRO A 89 -10.94 1.30 2.58
CA PRO A 89 -11.42 1.27 1.18
C PRO A 89 -10.72 2.29 0.27
N SER A 90 -10.25 3.41 0.83
CA SER A 90 -9.56 4.43 0.06
C SER A 90 -8.30 3.92 -0.63
N MET A 91 -7.65 2.87 -0.12
CA MET A 91 -6.47 2.26 -0.76
C MET A 91 -6.76 1.69 -2.16
N PHE A 92 -8.02 1.45 -2.51
CA PHE A 92 -8.43 1.00 -3.85
C PHE A 92 -8.66 2.16 -4.82
N GLU A 93 -8.66 3.41 -4.35
CA GLU A 93 -8.85 4.60 -5.20
C GLU A 93 -7.61 4.91 -6.05
N SER A 94 -7.84 5.57 -7.19
CA SER A 94 -6.78 6.04 -8.10
C SER A 94 -6.76 7.57 -8.23
N PHE A 95 -5.63 8.12 -8.69
CA PHE A 95 -5.42 9.52 -9.04
C PHE A 95 -5.18 9.71 -10.56
N PRO A 96 -5.82 10.71 -11.21
CA PRO A 96 -6.97 11.45 -10.68
C PRO A 96 -8.11 10.49 -10.34
N LEU A 97 -9.03 10.91 -9.47
CA LEU A 97 -10.20 10.10 -9.16
C LEU A 97 -10.94 9.80 -10.47
N VAL A 98 -11.02 8.52 -10.80
CA VAL A 98 -11.86 8.04 -11.90
C VAL A 98 -13.19 7.70 -11.26
N GLU A 99 -14.29 8.28 -11.77
CA GLU A 99 -15.62 7.77 -11.41
C GLU A 99 -15.65 6.29 -11.76
N ALA A 100 -15.84 5.44 -10.76
CA ALA A 100 -15.95 4.02 -10.99
C ALA A 100 -17.09 3.80 -12.00
N PRO A 101 -16.86 3.09 -13.12
CA PRO A 101 -17.96 2.72 -13.98
C PRO A 101 -18.99 1.96 -13.13
N PRO A 102 -20.29 2.24 -13.30
CA PRO A 102 -21.31 1.55 -12.54
C PRO A 102 -21.14 0.04 -12.77
N ASP A 103 -20.91 -0.70 -11.69
CA ASP A 103 -20.89 -2.17 -11.57
C ASP A 103 -19.58 -2.97 -11.83
N ASP A 104 -18.37 -2.37 -11.91
CA ASP A 104 -17.13 -3.17 -12.10
C ASP A 104 -16.21 -3.32 -10.85
N GLU A 105 -16.40 -2.58 -9.76
CA GLU A 105 -15.39 -2.62 -8.66
C GLU A 105 -15.16 -4.02 -8.06
N ARG A 106 -16.18 -4.89 -8.11
CA ARG A 106 -16.04 -6.31 -7.76
C ARG A 106 -15.79 -7.21 -8.95
N SER A 107 -16.03 -6.81 -10.20
CA SER A 107 -15.95 -7.77 -11.31
C SER A 107 -14.53 -8.32 -11.48
N ALA A 108 -13.49 -7.52 -11.23
CA ALA A 108 -12.12 -8.03 -11.21
C ALA A 108 -11.86 -9.00 -10.04
N GLN A 109 -12.43 -8.75 -8.86
CA GLN A 109 -12.29 -9.61 -7.68
C GLN A 109 -13.12 -10.90 -7.82
N ASP A 110 -14.35 -10.80 -8.31
CA ASP A 110 -15.30 -11.88 -8.55
C ASP A 110 -14.83 -12.80 -9.70
N LYS A 111 -14.23 -12.24 -10.77
CA LYS A 111 -13.66 -13.02 -11.89
C LYS A 111 -12.45 -13.85 -11.48
N THR A 112 -11.74 -13.45 -10.43
CA THR A 112 -10.57 -14.20 -9.93
C THR A 112 -10.96 -15.34 -9.00
N GLY A 113 -12.18 -15.36 -8.45
CA GLY A 113 -12.61 -16.37 -7.47
C GLY A 113 -11.78 -16.36 -6.17
N LEU A 114 -10.99 -15.30 -5.97
CA LEU A 114 -9.90 -15.23 -5.01
C LEU A 114 -10.35 -14.70 -3.64
N PHE A 115 -11.53 -14.07 -3.58
CA PHE A 115 -12.14 -13.60 -2.35
C PHE A 115 -13.56 -14.16 -2.24
N VAL A 116 -13.74 -15.09 -1.30
CA VAL A 116 -15.04 -15.62 -0.85
C VAL A 116 -15.27 -15.13 0.57
#